data_AF-A0A350R148-F1
#
_entry.id   AF-A0A350R148-F1
#
_cell.length_a   1.000
_cell.length_b   1.000
_cell.length_c   1.000
_cell.angle_alpha   90.00
_cell.angle_beta   90.00
_cell.angle_gamma   90.00
#
_symmetry.space_group_name_H-M   'P 1'
#
loop_
_entity.id
_entity.type
_entity.pdbx_description
1 polymer ?
#
loop_
_entity_poly.entity_id
_entity_poly.type
_entity_poly.pdbx_seq_one_letter_code
_entity_poly.pdbx_strand_id
1 'polypeptide(L)'
;DPKAQVREVVFAEHNWHVYKNHERMVRFDDYLYIRNNFPNQPNLCYESDDHYPAGAELWKAHAAGKTNPSQQQVFANPCPPEELFQVNHDPHQLTNLADDKKHAKALKQARTLLAAWTKQTGDSIPANPTPNRHDPPKIMDGKILPPGKAKTRNPHAEMPGASNNAMKINDPGPLKP
;
A
#
# COMPACT_ATOMS: atom_id res chain seq x y z
N ASP A 1 26.45 -15.08 -14.51
CA ASP A 1 26.32 -14.16 -15.66
C ASP A 1 25.55 -12.92 -15.21
N PRO A 2 26.15 -11.71 -15.20
CA PRO A 2 25.47 -10.48 -14.79
C PRO A 2 24.36 -10.02 -15.75
N LYS A 3 24.25 -10.62 -16.95
CA LYS A 3 23.17 -10.35 -17.91
C LYS A 3 21.99 -11.30 -17.77
N ALA A 4 22.09 -12.32 -16.91
CA ALA A 4 21.02 -13.29 -16.71
C ALA A 4 19.81 -12.63 -16.05
N GLN A 5 18.64 -12.79 -16.68
CA GLN A 5 17.37 -12.43 -16.05
C GLN A 5 16.79 -13.67 -15.35
N VAL A 6 16.81 -13.67 -14.01
CA VAL A 6 16.33 -14.81 -13.20
C VAL A 6 14.91 -14.64 -12.67
N ARG A 7 14.35 -13.43 -12.74
CA ARG A 7 12.99 -13.09 -12.28
C ARG A 7 12.31 -12.12 -13.25
N GLU A 8 11.01 -12.29 -13.42
CA GLU A 8 10.14 -11.41 -14.21
C GLU A 8 9.19 -10.58 -13.35
N VAL A 9 9.12 -10.91 -12.07
CA VAL A 9 8.18 -10.31 -11.13
C VAL A 9 8.91 -9.83 -9.89
N VAL A 10 8.41 -8.75 -9.33
CA VAL A 10 8.87 -8.17 -8.06
C VAL A 10 7.66 -8.01 -7.15
N PHE A 11 7.80 -8.43 -5.91
CA PHE A 11 6.77 -8.24 -4.88
C PHE A 11 7.24 -7.23 -3.85
N ALA A 12 6.33 -6.46 -3.27
CA ALA A 12 6.60 -5.61 -2.12
C ALA A 12 5.41 -5.63 -1.15
N GLU A 13 5.69 -5.24 0.09
CA GLU A 13 4.72 -5.18 1.17
C GLU A 13 4.82 -3.88 1.94
N HIS A 14 3.66 -3.40 2.41
CA HIS A 14 3.57 -2.36 3.42
C HIS A 14 2.69 -2.88 4.55
N ASN A 15 3.21 -2.83 5.78
CA ASN A 15 2.58 -3.42 6.96
C ASN A 15 2.37 -2.36 8.04
N TRP A 16 3.29 -2.22 9.00
CA TRP A 16 3.16 -1.27 10.09
C TRP A 16 4.47 -0.51 10.28
N HIS A 17 4.39 0.80 10.40
CA HIS A 17 5.50 1.65 10.85
C HIS A 17 5.05 2.57 11.99
N VAL A 18 4.25 3.59 11.67
CA VAL A 18 3.50 4.40 12.65
C VAL A 18 2.02 4.14 12.49
N TYR A 19 1.55 4.16 11.25
CA TYR A 19 0.19 3.78 10.91
C TYR A 19 0.14 2.30 10.53
N LYS A 20 -0.95 1.65 10.94
CA LYS A 20 -1.31 0.31 10.54
C LYS A 20 -1.69 0.33 9.08
N ASN A 21 -1.14 -0.59 8.32
CA ASN A 21 -1.51 -0.83 6.95
C ASN A 21 -1.38 -2.32 6.58
N HIS A 22 -1.88 -2.68 5.41
CA HIS A 22 -1.62 -3.97 4.79
C HIS A 22 -1.80 -3.83 3.27
N GLU A 23 -0.70 -3.49 2.59
CA GLU A 23 -0.65 -3.38 1.13
C GLU A 23 0.29 -4.45 0.57
N ARG A 24 -0.07 -4.96 -0.60
CA ARG A 24 0.76 -5.90 -1.35
C ARG A 24 0.87 -5.44 -2.77
N MET A 25 2.08 -5.40 -3.28
CA MET A 25 2.37 -4.99 -4.64
C MET A 25 2.98 -6.15 -5.42
N VAL A 26 2.58 -6.30 -6.68
CA VAL A 26 3.33 -7.07 -7.66
C VAL A 26 3.57 -6.23 -8.90
N ARG A 27 4.84 -6.16 -9.32
CA ARG A 27 5.26 -5.62 -10.60
C ARG A 27 5.61 -6.77 -11.52
N PHE A 28 5.10 -6.72 -12.75
CA PHE A 28 5.32 -7.70 -13.80
C PHE A 28 5.19 -7.00 -15.15
N ASP A 29 6.01 -7.37 -16.13
CA ASP A 29 6.04 -6.69 -17.43
C ASP A 29 6.11 -5.15 -17.27
N ASP A 30 5.13 -4.44 -17.85
CA ASP A 30 4.93 -2.99 -17.79
C ASP A 30 3.90 -2.58 -16.71
N TYR A 31 3.44 -3.51 -15.89
CA TYR A 31 2.38 -3.27 -14.92
C TYR A 31 2.90 -3.26 -13.49
N LEU A 32 2.37 -2.33 -12.70
CA LEU A 32 2.46 -2.34 -11.25
C LEU A 32 1.04 -2.45 -10.69
N TYR A 33 0.81 -3.45 -9.85
CA TYR A 33 -0.47 -3.69 -9.21
C TYR A 33 -0.32 -3.60 -7.69
N ILE A 34 -1.22 -2.87 -7.03
CA ILE A 34 -1.31 -2.76 -5.57
C ILE A 34 -2.67 -3.29 -5.12
N ARG A 35 -2.67 -4.08 -4.05
CA ARG A 35 -3.86 -4.52 -3.32
C ARG A 35 -3.86 -3.91 -1.93
N ASN A 36 -4.91 -3.15 -1.62
CA ASN A 36 -5.12 -2.50 -0.34
C ASN A 36 -6.13 -3.30 0.48
N ASN A 37 -5.65 -4.04 1.48
CA ASN A 37 -6.52 -4.90 2.29
C ASN A 37 -7.24 -4.14 3.41
N PHE A 38 -6.85 -2.88 3.69
CA PHE A 38 -7.53 -1.97 4.62
C PHE A 38 -8.07 -0.73 3.89
N PRO A 39 -9.06 -0.87 2.98
CA PRO A 39 -9.52 0.24 2.14
C PRO A 39 -10.27 1.33 2.89
N ASN A 40 -10.67 1.12 4.14
CA ASN A 40 -11.44 2.06 4.96
C ASN A 40 -10.58 3.13 5.67
N GLN A 41 -9.35 3.35 5.18
CA GLN A 41 -8.41 4.35 5.66
C GLN A 41 -7.48 4.78 4.51
N PRO A 42 -6.80 5.94 4.63
CA PRO A 42 -5.71 6.27 3.71
C PRO A 42 -4.51 5.34 3.88
N ASN A 43 -3.77 5.14 2.78
CA ASN A 43 -2.45 4.50 2.78
C ASN A 43 -1.36 5.50 3.22
N LEU A 44 -1.56 6.12 4.37
CA LEU A 44 -0.68 7.19 4.85
C LEU A 44 0.65 6.63 5.38
N CYS A 45 1.75 7.26 4.99
CA CYS A 45 3.05 7.11 5.63
C CYS A 45 3.27 8.26 6.63
N TYR A 46 4.00 8.01 7.71
CA TYR A 46 4.27 9.03 8.72
C TYR A 46 5.00 10.24 8.14
N GLU A 47 5.92 10.00 7.22
CA GLU A 47 6.71 11.02 6.54
C GLU A 47 5.86 11.92 5.62
N SER A 48 4.63 11.50 5.32
CA SER A 48 3.64 12.23 4.51
C SER A 48 2.50 12.83 5.35
N ASP A 49 2.56 12.74 6.68
CA ASP A 49 1.62 13.41 7.58
C ASP A 49 2.01 14.89 7.81
N ASP A 50 1.29 15.58 8.69
CA ASP A 50 1.53 17.00 8.97
C ASP A 50 2.71 17.29 9.93
N HIS A 51 3.42 16.25 10.39
CA HIS A 51 4.56 16.36 11.29
C HIS A 51 5.82 16.87 10.56
N TYR A 52 6.00 16.49 9.29
CA TYR A 52 7.15 16.89 8.48
C TYR A 52 6.81 18.06 7.56
N PRO A 53 7.76 18.97 7.24
CA PRO A 53 7.47 20.18 6.47
C PRO A 53 6.76 19.94 5.13
N ALA A 54 7.21 18.96 4.35
CA ALA A 54 6.60 18.64 3.06
C ALA A 54 5.15 18.16 3.18
N GLY A 55 4.86 17.29 4.15
CA GLY A 55 3.50 16.85 4.41
C GLY A 55 2.65 17.98 5.01
N ALA A 56 3.17 18.77 5.96
CA ALA A 56 2.47 19.92 6.53
C ALA A 56 2.00 20.92 5.45
N GLU A 57 2.82 21.18 4.43
CA GLU A 57 2.44 22.02 3.29
C GLU A 57 1.32 21.38 2.46
N LEU A 58 1.44 20.10 2.13
CA LEU A 58 0.43 19.35 1.36
C LEU A 58 -0.92 19.28 2.10
N TRP A 59 -0.91 18.99 3.40
CA TRP A 59 -2.10 18.94 4.24
C TRP A 59 -2.78 20.31 4.35
N LYS A 60 -2.02 21.40 4.50
CA LYS A 60 -2.58 22.77 4.49
C LYS A 60 -3.21 23.11 3.14
N ALA A 61 -2.53 22.76 2.04
CA ALA A 61 -3.07 22.97 0.70
C ALA A 61 -4.37 22.18 0.49
N HIS A 62 -4.41 20.92 0.93
CA HIS A 62 -5.59 20.07 0.80
C HIS A 62 -6.76 20.59 1.64
N ALA A 63 -6.50 20.94 2.90
CA ALA A 63 -7.52 21.52 3.80
C ALA A 63 -8.10 22.84 3.26
N ALA A 64 -7.30 23.61 2.53
CA ALA A 64 -7.73 24.85 1.86
C ALA A 64 -8.37 24.63 0.48
N GLY A 65 -8.54 23.39 0.01
CA GLY A 65 -9.09 23.08 -1.31
C GLY A 65 -8.18 23.47 -2.48
N LYS A 66 -6.86 23.55 -2.26
CA LYS A 66 -5.86 24.00 -3.24
C LYS A 66 -5.09 22.88 -3.94
N THR A 67 -5.30 21.62 -3.57
CA THR A 67 -4.65 20.49 -4.24
C THR A 67 -5.34 20.14 -5.55
N ASN A 68 -4.55 19.76 -6.56
CA ASN A 68 -5.08 19.19 -7.79
C ASN A 68 -5.33 17.66 -7.62
N PRO A 69 -6.06 16.99 -8.54
CA PRO A 69 -6.36 15.56 -8.42
C PRO A 69 -5.12 14.66 -8.24
N SER A 70 -4.01 14.98 -8.91
CA SER A 70 -2.75 14.23 -8.81
C SER A 70 -2.08 14.31 -7.44
N GLN A 71 -2.49 15.27 -6.59
CA GLN A 71 -1.98 15.45 -5.24
C GLN A 71 -2.92 14.88 -4.16
N GLN A 72 -4.05 14.28 -4.57
CA GLN A 72 -5.11 13.88 -3.66
C GLN A 72 -5.06 12.42 -3.20
N GLN A 73 -4.25 11.56 -3.85
CA GLN A 73 -4.19 10.12 -3.55
C GLN A 73 -3.86 9.83 -2.08
N VAL A 74 -2.94 10.60 -1.48
CA VAL A 74 -2.56 10.45 -0.05
C VAL A 74 -3.73 10.69 0.92
N PHE A 75 -4.76 11.40 0.48
CA PHE A 75 -5.96 11.73 1.26
C PHE A 75 -7.15 10.81 0.96
N ALA A 76 -7.03 9.89 0.00
CA ALA A 76 -8.12 9.01 -0.40
C ALA A 76 -8.59 8.15 0.79
N ASN A 77 -9.85 8.33 1.17
CA ASN A 77 -10.51 7.53 2.21
C ASN A 77 -12.01 7.38 1.89
N PRO A 78 -12.49 6.18 1.50
CA PRO A 78 -11.71 4.94 1.36
C PRO A 78 -10.63 5.05 0.27
N CYS A 79 -9.49 4.39 0.46
CA CYS A 79 -8.52 4.22 -0.61
C CYS A 79 -9.00 3.14 -1.59
N PRO A 80 -8.57 3.16 -2.87
CA PRO A 80 -8.97 2.14 -3.84
C PRO A 80 -8.57 0.74 -3.34
N PRO A 81 -9.44 -0.28 -3.35
CA PRO A 81 -9.06 -1.62 -2.90
C PRO A 81 -8.01 -2.28 -3.80
N GLU A 82 -7.99 -1.90 -5.07
CA GLU A 82 -7.05 -2.38 -6.09
C GLU A 82 -6.60 -1.20 -6.95
N GLU A 83 -5.31 -1.17 -7.25
CA GLU A 83 -4.70 -0.17 -8.12
C GLU A 83 -3.85 -0.86 -9.17
N LEU A 84 -4.00 -0.49 -10.44
CA LEU A 84 -3.23 -1.02 -11.56
C LEU A 84 -2.68 0.13 -12.38
N PHE A 85 -1.37 0.16 -12.58
CA PHE A 85 -0.68 1.20 -13.33
C PHE A 85 0.13 0.59 -14.46
N GLN A 86 0.15 1.25 -15.61
CA GLN A 86 1.04 0.92 -16.72
C GLN A 86 2.24 1.88 -16.70
N VAL A 87 3.36 1.43 -16.13
CA VAL A 87 4.39 2.34 -15.61
C VAL A 87 5.25 3.00 -16.69
N ASN A 88 5.38 2.41 -17.88
CA ASN A 88 6.08 3.08 -18.98
C ASN A 88 5.25 4.23 -19.58
N HIS A 89 3.93 4.12 -19.57
CA HIS A 89 3.02 5.15 -20.08
C HIS A 89 2.69 6.21 -19.02
N ASP A 90 2.56 5.80 -17.77
CA ASP A 90 2.30 6.66 -16.62
C ASP A 90 3.39 6.46 -15.56
N PRO A 91 4.57 7.08 -15.74
CA PRO A 91 5.70 6.92 -14.82
C PRO A 91 5.41 7.49 -13.42
N HIS A 92 4.39 8.36 -13.30
CA HIS A 92 3.96 8.95 -12.04
C HIS A 92 2.84 8.17 -11.36
N GLN A 93 2.28 7.15 -12.03
CA GLN A 93 1.25 6.26 -11.48
C GLN A 93 0.02 7.04 -10.97
N LEU A 94 -0.43 8.03 -11.75
CA LEU A 94 -1.54 8.91 -11.41
C LEU A 94 -2.89 8.39 -11.92
N THR A 95 -2.88 7.45 -12.87
CA THR A 95 -4.07 6.89 -13.51
C THR A 95 -4.27 5.43 -13.11
N ASN A 96 -5.17 5.18 -12.16
CA ASN A 96 -5.56 3.82 -11.79
C ASN A 96 -6.41 3.17 -12.90
N LEU A 97 -5.91 2.07 -13.45
CA LEU A 97 -6.51 1.28 -14.54
C LEU A 97 -7.30 0.06 -14.05
N ALA A 98 -7.46 -0.13 -12.75
CA ALA A 98 -8.09 -1.33 -12.18
C ALA A 98 -9.54 -1.55 -12.67
N ASP A 99 -10.28 -0.47 -12.95
CA ASP A 99 -11.65 -0.53 -13.46
C ASP A 99 -11.74 -0.47 -15.01
N ASP A 100 -10.63 -0.29 -15.71
CA ASP A 100 -10.62 -0.27 -17.18
C ASP A 100 -10.64 -1.69 -17.75
N LYS A 101 -11.75 -2.04 -18.42
CA LYS A 101 -11.96 -3.33 -19.07
C LYS A 101 -10.86 -3.70 -20.08
N LYS A 102 -10.17 -2.72 -20.68
CA LYS A 102 -9.03 -2.96 -21.58
C LYS A 102 -7.87 -3.66 -20.87
N HIS A 103 -7.72 -3.42 -19.56
CA HIS A 103 -6.64 -3.97 -18.74
C HIS A 103 -7.06 -5.18 -17.89
N ALA A 104 -8.27 -5.70 -18.07
CA ALA A 104 -8.81 -6.82 -17.28
C ALA A 104 -7.94 -8.09 -17.31
N LYS A 105 -7.24 -8.37 -18.43
CA LYS A 105 -6.30 -9.49 -18.54
C LYS A 105 -5.08 -9.29 -17.62
N ALA A 106 -4.49 -8.09 -17.63
CA ALA A 106 -3.35 -7.74 -16.79
C ALA A 106 -3.75 -7.77 -15.30
N LEU A 107 -4.92 -7.21 -14.96
CA LEU A 107 -5.45 -7.26 -13.60
C LEU A 107 -5.64 -8.71 -13.10
N LYS A 108 -6.18 -9.59 -13.95
CA LYS A 108 -6.33 -11.02 -13.61
C LYS A 108 -4.98 -11.68 -13.37
N GLN A 109 -3.98 -11.41 -14.22
CA GLN A 109 -2.62 -11.92 -14.06
C GLN A 109 -2.00 -11.43 -12.74
N ALA A 110 -2.14 -10.15 -12.43
CA ALA A 110 -1.65 -9.55 -11.19
C ALA A 110 -2.25 -10.24 -9.95
N ARG A 111 -3.58 -10.43 -9.93
CA ARG A 111 -4.29 -11.15 -8.86
C ARG A 111 -3.79 -12.58 -8.71
N THR A 112 -3.57 -13.29 -9.81
CA THR A 112 -3.04 -14.67 -9.79
C THR A 112 -1.62 -14.72 -9.25
N LEU A 113 -0.73 -13.84 -9.72
CA LEU A 113 0.66 -13.75 -9.25
C LEU A 113 0.70 -13.45 -7.74
N LEU A 114 -0.08 -12.47 -7.29
CA LEU A 114 -0.12 -12.09 -5.89
C LEU A 114 -0.69 -13.22 -5.02
N ALA A 115 -1.78 -13.88 -5.44
CA ALA A 115 -2.35 -14.99 -4.70
C ALA A 115 -1.39 -16.19 -4.58
N ALA A 116 -0.65 -16.49 -5.65
CA ALA A 116 0.37 -17.54 -5.64
C ALA A 116 1.49 -17.19 -4.65
N TRP A 117 2.01 -15.96 -4.72
CA TRP A 117 3.03 -15.47 -3.80
C TRP A 117 2.55 -15.51 -2.35
N THR A 118 1.34 -15.02 -2.05
CA THR A 118 0.76 -15.06 -0.70
C THR A 118 0.72 -16.49 -0.16
N LYS A 119 0.35 -17.48 -0.97
CA LYS A 119 0.37 -18.89 -0.57
C LYS A 119 1.80 -19.40 -0.36
N GLN A 120 2.72 -19.08 -1.26
CA GLN A 120 4.11 -19.54 -1.24
C GLN A 120 4.88 -19.00 -0.03
N THR A 121 4.60 -17.78 0.41
CA THR A 121 5.27 -17.15 1.56
C THR A 121 4.54 -17.37 2.88
N GLY A 122 3.32 -17.93 2.83
CA GLY A 122 2.42 -17.99 3.97
C GLY A 122 1.96 -16.63 4.45
N ASP A 123 2.04 -15.58 3.63
CA ASP A 123 1.53 -14.26 3.99
C ASP A 123 0.03 -14.33 4.36
N SER A 124 -0.38 -13.52 5.34
CA SER A 124 -1.75 -13.47 5.82
C SER A 124 -2.10 -12.07 6.33
N ILE A 125 -3.38 -11.71 6.19
CA ILE A 125 -3.91 -10.49 6.77
C ILE A 125 -4.15 -10.75 8.26
N PRO A 126 -3.54 -10.00 9.19
CA PRO A 126 -3.75 -10.18 10.62
C PRO A 126 -5.22 -9.94 10.99
N ALA A 127 -5.78 -10.79 11.84
CA ALA A 127 -7.11 -10.58 12.43
C ALA A 127 -7.05 -9.50 13.52
N ASN A 128 -5.93 -9.41 14.23
CA ASN A 128 -5.69 -8.37 15.24
C ASN A 128 -4.34 -7.67 14.99
N PRO A 129 -4.25 -6.81 13.95
CA PRO A 129 -3.03 -6.09 13.61
C PRO A 129 -2.66 -5.05 14.67
N THR A 130 -1.36 -4.72 14.75
CA THR A 130 -0.90 -3.63 15.64
C THR A 130 -1.61 -2.33 15.26
N PRO A 131 -2.25 -1.62 16.22
CA PRO A 131 -2.94 -0.36 15.93
C PRO A 131 -1.94 0.76 15.60
N ASN A 132 -2.44 1.88 15.10
CA ASN A 132 -1.60 3.06 14.88
C ASN A 132 -0.89 3.48 16.18
N ARG A 133 0.39 3.85 16.09
CA ARG A 133 1.15 4.43 17.21
C ARG A 133 0.63 5.82 17.59
N HIS A 134 0.15 6.57 16.61
CA HIS A 134 -0.51 7.86 16.76
C HIS A 134 -1.72 7.88 15.84
N ASP A 135 -2.83 8.53 16.21
CA ASP A 135 -3.93 8.68 15.27
C ASP A 135 -3.48 9.59 14.12
N PRO A 136 -3.82 9.28 12.85
CA PRO A 136 -3.47 10.16 11.74
C PRO A 136 -4.18 11.52 11.89
N PRO A 137 -3.60 12.60 11.37
CA PRO A 137 -4.27 13.90 11.35
C PRO A 137 -5.59 13.81 10.58
N LYS A 138 -6.52 14.71 10.88
CA LYS A 138 -7.83 14.75 10.24
C LYS A 138 -8.15 16.15 9.77
N ILE A 139 -8.85 16.27 8.66
CA ILE A 139 -9.38 17.55 8.20
C ILE A 139 -10.87 17.59 8.54
N MET A 140 -11.28 18.59 9.31
CA MET A 140 -12.68 18.90 9.60
C MET A 140 -12.91 20.38 9.37
N ASP A 141 -13.89 20.72 8.54
CA ASP A 141 -14.27 22.10 8.18
C ASP A 141 -13.07 22.95 7.73
N GLY A 142 -12.19 22.38 6.90
CA GLY A 142 -10.99 23.05 6.37
C GLY A 142 -9.86 23.26 7.39
N LYS A 143 -9.95 22.65 8.59
CA LYS A 143 -8.93 22.72 9.63
C LYS A 143 -8.30 21.36 9.85
N ILE A 144 -6.97 21.34 9.96
CA ILE A 144 -6.21 20.15 10.34
C ILE A 144 -6.31 20.03 11.86
N LEU A 145 -6.89 18.92 12.31
CA LEU A 145 -6.92 18.53 13.70
C LEU A 145 -5.65 17.75 14.03
N PRO A 146 -5.01 18.04 15.18
CA PRO A 146 -3.80 17.35 15.57
C PRO A 146 -4.04 15.85 15.78
N PRO A 147 -3.01 15.02 15.60
CA PRO A 147 -3.10 13.59 15.85
C PRO A 147 -3.52 13.31 17.30
N GLY A 148 -4.44 12.37 17.47
CA GLY A 148 -4.84 11.85 18.77
C GLY A 148 -3.67 11.15 19.48
N LYS A 149 -3.65 11.23 20.82
CA LYS A 149 -2.66 10.51 21.64
C LYS A 149 -3.05 9.03 21.73
N ALA A 150 -2.13 8.13 21.39
CA ALA A 150 -2.37 6.71 21.57
C ALA A 150 -2.58 6.37 23.05
N LYS A 151 -3.59 5.52 23.31
CA LYS A 151 -3.95 5.07 24.65
C LYS A 151 -2.99 4.00 25.19
N THR A 152 -2.35 3.24 24.31
CA THR A 152 -1.38 2.18 24.64
C THR A 152 -0.19 2.25 23.68
N ARG A 153 1.04 2.16 24.20
CA ARG A 153 2.25 2.21 23.37
C ARG A 153 2.55 0.82 22.81
N ASN A 154 2.34 0.65 21.50
CA ASN A 154 2.84 -0.46 20.66
C ASN A 154 2.67 -1.87 21.28
N PRO A 155 1.45 -2.45 21.26
CA PRO A 155 1.22 -3.78 21.82
C PRO A 155 1.90 -4.93 21.06
N HIS A 156 2.61 -4.66 19.94
CA HIS A 156 3.20 -5.66 19.04
C HIS A 156 2.24 -6.84 18.82
N ALA A 157 1.07 -6.53 18.25
CA ALA A 157 0.02 -7.52 18.00
C ALA A 157 0.37 -8.42 16.81
N GLU A 158 -0.63 -9.06 16.20
CA GLU A 158 -0.39 -10.05 15.14
C GLU A 158 0.33 -9.43 13.92
N MET A 159 1.44 -10.04 13.54
CA MET A 159 2.19 -9.69 12.32
C MET A 159 1.60 -10.43 11.12
N PRO A 160 1.65 -9.83 9.91
CA PRO A 160 1.27 -10.54 8.69
C PRO A 160 2.03 -11.86 8.52
N GLY A 161 1.32 -12.92 8.14
CA GLY A 161 1.87 -14.27 7.99
C GLY A 161 2.07 -15.06 9.30
N ALA A 162 1.86 -14.46 10.48
CA ALA A 162 2.04 -15.14 11.77
C ALA A 162 1.11 -16.35 11.91
N SER A 163 -0.15 -16.23 11.48
CA SER A 163 -1.14 -17.31 11.50
C SER A 163 -0.74 -18.55 10.70
N ASN A 164 0.16 -18.38 9.72
CA ASN A 164 0.59 -19.42 8.80
C ASN A 164 2.05 -19.87 9.06
N ASN A 165 2.69 -19.39 10.14
CA ASN A 165 4.12 -19.62 10.40
C ASN A 165 5.04 -19.17 9.25
N ALA A 166 4.73 -18.05 8.58
CA ALA A 166 5.49 -17.52 7.44
C ALA A 166 7.01 -17.40 7.71
N MET A 167 7.40 -17.10 8.95
CA MET A 167 8.80 -17.04 9.42
C MET A 167 9.60 -18.34 9.21
N LYS A 168 8.94 -19.48 8.97
CA LYS A 168 9.56 -20.79 8.73
C LYS A 168 9.53 -21.20 7.25
N ILE A 169 8.97 -20.37 6.38
CA ILE A 169 8.80 -20.67 4.96
C ILE A 169 9.91 -19.97 4.18
N ASN A 170 10.68 -20.76 3.41
CA ASN A 170 11.80 -20.31 2.59
C ASN A 170 11.56 -20.59 1.09
N ASP A 171 10.34 -20.36 0.62
CA ASP A 171 10.03 -20.51 -0.80
C ASP A 171 10.80 -19.45 -1.62
N PRO A 172 11.51 -19.84 -2.69
CA PRO A 172 12.30 -18.89 -3.48
C PRO A 172 11.44 -17.92 -4.32
N GLY A 173 10.12 -18.14 -4.34
CA GLY A 173 9.17 -17.45 -5.20
C GLY A 173 9.28 -17.91 -6.65
N PRO A 174 8.56 -17.25 -7.56
CA PRO A 174 8.63 -17.54 -8.99
C PRO A 174 10.03 -17.21 -9.55
N LEU A 175 10.74 -18.24 -10.00
CA LEU A 175 12.00 -18.16 -10.72
C LEU A 175 11.78 -18.50 -12.21
N LYS A 176 12.56 -17.89 -13.11
CA LYS A 176 12.67 -18.42 -14.47
C LYS A 176 13.34 -19.81 -14.43
N PRO A 177 12.82 -20.79 -15.18
CA PRO A 177 13.51 -22.06 -15.42
C PRO A 177 14.89 -21.86 -16.06
#